data_AF-E8M920-F1
#
_entry.id   AF-E8M920-F1
#
_cell.length_a   1.000
_cell.length_b   1.000
_cell.length_c   1.000
_cell.angle_alpha   90.00
_cell.angle_beta   90.00
_cell.angle_gamma   90.00
#
_symmetry.space_group_name_H-M   'P 1'
#
loop_
_entity.id
_entity.type
_entity.pdbx_description
1 polymer ?
#
loop_
_entity_poly.entity_id
_entity_poly.type
_entity_poly.pdbx_seq_one_letter_code
_entity_poly.pdbx_strand_id
1 'polypeptide(L)' 'MESAIKLYERLGFHHLDQPLEGTEHGGCDVWMLKTFD' A
#
# COMPACT_ATOMS: atom_id res chain seq x y z
N MET A 1 2.27 12.38 -2.80
CA MET A 1 2.13 10.98 -2.33
C MET A 1 1.31 10.89 -1.05
N GLU A 2 1.57 11.74 -0.05
CA GLU A 2 0.87 11.71 1.26
C GLU A 2 -0.66 11.79 1.19
N SER A 3 -1.23 12.55 0.26
CA SER A 3 -2.70 12.67 0.11
C SER A 3 -3.36 11.37 -0.32
N ALA A 4 -2.71 10.60 -1.21
CA ALA A 4 -3.19 9.30 -1.65
C ALA A 4 -3.08 8.27 -0.52
N ILE A 5 -1.97 8.26 0.22
CA ILE A 5 -1.77 7.39 1.39
C ILE A 5 -2.87 7.62 2.43
N LYS A 6 -3.10 8.86 2.85
CA LYS A 6 -4.18 9.22 3.80
C LYS A 6 -5.58 8.89 3.30
N LEU A 7 -5.79 8.90 1.98
CA LEU A 7 -7.05 8.45 1.40
C LEU A 7 -7.19 6.93 1.55
N TYR A 8 -6.15 6.16 1.21
CA TYR A 8 -6.18 4.70 1.28
C TYR A 8 -6.30 4.21 2.72
N GLU A 9 -5.61 4.81 3.69
CA GLU A 9 -5.81 4.50 5.13
C GLU A 9 -7.28 4.63 5.53
N ARG A 10 -7.95 5.74 5.16
CA ARG A 10 -9.38 5.95 5.44
C ARG A 10 -10.29 4.95 4.72
N LEU A 11 -9.85 4.41 3.59
CA LEU A 11 -10.56 3.37 2.84
C LEU A 11 -10.29 1.96 3.37
N GLY A 12 -9.51 1.81 4.45
CA GLY A 12 -9.20 0.53 5.08
C GLY A 12 -7.98 -0.20 4.49
N PHE A 13 -7.07 0.53 3.84
CA PHE A 13 -5.78 -0.01 3.45
C PHE A 13 -4.78 0.11 4.61
N HIS A 14 -3.87 -0.86 4.71
CA HIS A 14 -2.85 -0.95 5.73
C HIS A 14 -1.46 -1.01 5.07
N HIS A 15 -0.47 -0.37 5.70
CA HIS A 15 0.91 -0.39 5.24
C HIS A 15 1.52 -1.80 5.34
N LEU A 16 2.43 -2.10 4.43
CA LEU A 16 3.29 -3.27 4.48
C LEU A 16 4.74 -2.82 4.69
N ASP A 17 5.49 -3.61 5.47
CA ASP A 17 6.93 -3.37 5.69
C ASP A 17 7.76 -3.64 4.44
N GLN A 18 7.26 -4.48 3.54
CA GLN A 18 7.92 -4.87 2.29
C GLN A 18 6.90 -5.18 1.19
N PRO A 19 7.29 -5.11 -0.09
CA PRO A 19 6.45 -5.56 -1.19
C PRO A 19 6.06 -7.03 -1.08
N LEU A 20 5.01 -7.40 -1.82
CA LEU A 20 4.70 -8.81 -2.04
C LEU A 20 5.76 -9.45 -2.92
N GLU A 21 6.02 -10.74 -2.67
CA GLU A 21 6.94 -11.51 -3.50
C GLU A 21 6.35 -11.67 -4.92
N GLY A 22 7.20 -11.53 -5.94
CA GLY A 22 6.81 -11.70 -7.33
C GLY A 22 6.12 -10.49 -7.98
N THR A 23 6.00 -9.36 -7.28
CA THR A 23 5.54 -8.10 -7.86
C THR A 23 6.71 -7.19 -8.24
N GLU A 24 6.64 -6.52 -9.39
CA GLU A 24 7.68 -5.58 -9.83
C GLU A 24 7.51 -4.23 -9.12
N HIS A 25 8.61 -3.72 -8.55
CA HIS A 25 8.64 -2.44 -7.85
C HIS A 25 9.88 -1.65 -8.30
N GLY A 26 9.66 -0.55 -9.02
CA GLY A 26 10.74 0.28 -9.56
C GLY A 26 10.60 1.78 -9.29
N GLY A 27 9.50 2.23 -8.67
CA GLY A 27 9.24 3.66 -8.48
C GLY A 27 8.31 4.02 -7.32
N CYS A 28 8.09 3.09 -6.39
CA CYS A 28 7.26 3.32 -5.20
C CYS A 28 7.93 2.65 -4.00
N ASP A 29 8.09 3.44 -2.94
CA ASP A 29 8.70 3.02 -1.67
C ASP A 29 7.64 2.73 -0.59
N VAL A 30 6.36 2.67 -0.99
CA VAL A 30 5.22 2.45 -0.10
C VAL A 30 4.33 1.36 -0.68
N TRP A 31 4.01 0.38 0.14
CA TRP A 31 3.12 -0.73 -0.19
C TRP A 31 1.97 -0.78 0.80
N MET A 32 0.76 -1.00 0.29
CA MET A 32 -0.43 -1.09 1.11
C MET A 32 -1.37 -2.18 0.59
N LEU A 33 -2.08 -2.88 1.49
CA LEU A 33 -3.12 -3.84 1.14
C LEU A 33 -4.42 -3.55 1.87
N LYS A 34 -5.53 -3.97 1.26
CA LYS A 34 -6.86 -3.97 1.87
C LYS A 34 -7.39 -5.40 1.89
N THR A 35 -7.79 -5.86 3.07
CA THR A 35 -8.48 -7.13 3.24
C THR A 35 -9.97 -6.92 3.06
N PHE A 36 -10.64 -7.84 2.37
CA PHE A 36 -12.08 -7.84 2.14
C PHE A 36 -12.63 -9.16 2.69
N ASP A 37 -12.76 -9.25 4.01
CA ASP A 37 -13.50 -10.33 4.66
C ASP A 37 -15.02 -10.13 4.53
#